data_AF-A0A7V8JQQ7-F1
#
_entry.id   AF-A0A7V8JQQ7-F1
#
_cell.length_a   1.000
_cell.length_b   1.000
_cell.length_c   1.000
_cell.angle_alpha   90.00
_cell.angle_beta   90.00
_cell.angle_gamma   90.00
#
_symmetry.space_group_name_H-M   'P 1'
#
loop_
_entity.id
_entity.type
_entity.pdbx_description
1 polymer ?
#
loop_
_entity_poly.entity_id
_entity_poly.type
_entity_poly.pdbx_seq_one_letter_code
_entity_poly.pdbx_strand_id
1 'polypeptide(L)' 'MAAQDAALRASEMLYAVGGAGATRRALNLDRHWRNARTHTTHDPIAYKAKAVGDFYLNGTLPPISTKI' A
#
# COMPACT_ATOMS: atom_id res chain seq x y z
N MET A 1 -5.76 -2.57 0.53
CA MET A 1 -6.10 -1.39 -0.29
C MET A 1 -5.93 -0.11 0.51
N ALA A 2 -6.85 0.28 1.41
CA ALA A 2 -6.72 1.52 2.20
C ALA A 2 -5.40 1.66 2.98
N ALA A 3 -4.95 0.61 3.68
CA ALA A 3 -3.70 0.64 4.42
C ALA A 3 -2.45 0.74 3.52
N GLN A 4 -2.50 0.15 2.32
CA GLN A 4 -1.39 0.18 1.36
C GLN A 4 -1.22 1.61 0.80
N ASP A 5 -2.33 2.22 0.39
CA ASP A 5 -2.33 3.60 -0.10
C ASP A 5 -1.98 4.59 1.02
N ALA A 6 -2.49 4.39 2.23
CA ALA A 6 -2.16 5.22 3.39
C ALA A 6 -0.67 5.16 3.73
N ALA A 7 -0.05 3.98 3.71
CA ALA A 7 1.37 3.82 4.00
C ALA A 7 2.26 4.56 2.98
N LEU A 8 1.95 4.44 1.68
CA LEU A 8 2.67 5.17 0.63
C LEU A 8 2.50 6.68 0.78
N ARG A 9 1.25 7.16 0.90
CA ARG A 9 0.95 8.59 1.05
C ARG A 9 1.58 9.20 2.30
N ALA A 10 1.52 8.51 3.44
CA ALA A 10 2.13 8.96 4.68
C ALA A 10 3.66 9.08 4.54
N SER A 11 4.29 8.11 3.88
CA SER A 11 5.74 8.13 3.65
C SER A 11 6.19 9.29 2.73
N GLU A 12 5.36 9.65 1.75
CA GLU A 12 5.61 10.80 0.86
C GLU A 12 5.36 12.13 1.59
N MET A 13 4.33 12.20 2.44
CA MET A 13 4.02 13.39 3.24
C MET A 13 5.15 13.81 4.17
N LEU A 14 5.99 12.88 4.65
CA LEU A 14 7.18 13.20 5.43
C LEU A 14 8.10 14.20 4.71
N TYR A 15 8.21 14.11 3.38
CA TYR A 15 9.01 15.01 2.57
C TYR A 15 8.26 16.30 2.22
N ALA A 16 6.95 16.20 1.95
CA ALA A 16 6.14 17.38 1.67
C ALA A 16 6.12 18.36 2.86
N VAL A 17 6.07 17.84 4.09
CA VAL A 17 6.04 18.65 5.32
C VAL A 17 7.45 18.96 5.82
N GLY A 18 8.37 18.01 5.79
CA GLY A 18 9.72 18.18 6.33
C GLY A 18 10.72 18.87 5.39
N GLY A 19 10.36 19.05 4.11
CA GLY A 19 11.18 19.70 3.10
C GLY A 19 12.56 19.04 2.92
N ALA A 20 13.56 19.83 2.50
CA ALA A 20 14.91 19.33 2.27
C ALA A 20 15.54 18.67 3.51
N GLY A 21 15.18 19.13 4.72
CA GLY A 21 15.65 18.56 5.98
C GLY A 21 15.27 17.09 6.20
N ALA A 22 14.13 16.66 5.63
CA ALA A 22 13.68 15.27 5.69
C ALA A 22 14.57 14.30 4.88
N THR A 23 15.42 14.82 3.98
CA THR A 23 16.35 14.00 3.17
C THR A 23 17.64 13.64 3.90
N ARG A 24 17.85 14.15 5.13
CA ARG A 24 19.05 13.87 5.92
C ARG A 24 19.23 12.37 6.13
N ARG A 25 20.42 11.86 5.78
CA ARG A 25 20.74 10.43 5.91
C ARG A 25 20.58 9.90 7.33
N ALA A 26 20.88 10.72 8.33
CA ALA A 26 20.72 10.37 9.75
C ALA A 26 19.25 10.05 10.14
N LEU A 27 18.27 10.65 9.46
CA LEU A 27 16.85 10.38 9.71
C LEU A 27 16.35 9.12 8.98
N ASN A 28 16.98 8.79 7.84
CA ASN A 28 16.71 7.60 7.02
C ASN A 28 15.21 7.42 6.69
N LEU A 29 14.48 8.51 6.46
CA LEU A 29 13.02 8.50 6.27
C LEU A 29 12.59 7.79 4.97
N ASP A 30 13.49 7.70 3.99
CA ASP A 30 13.27 7.05 2.70
C ASP A 30 13.01 5.54 2.87
N ARG A 31 13.45 4.95 3.99
CA ARG A 31 13.18 3.55 4.33
C ARG A 31 11.70 3.22 4.35
N HIS A 32 10.85 4.16 4.78
CA HIS A 32 9.41 3.91 4.92
C HIS A 32 8.75 3.75 3.55
N TRP A 33 9.09 4.63 2.61
CA TRP A 33 8.61 4.54 1.24
C TRP A 33 9.13 3.28 0.54
N ARG A 34 10.45 3.00 0.66
CA ARG A 34 11.06 1.81 0.05
C ARG A 34 10.41 0.52 0.55
N ASN A 35 10.25 0.37 1.87
CA ASN A 35 9.63 -0.80 2.47
C ASN A 35 8.16 -0.93 2.07
N ALA A 36 7.39 0.16 2.11
CA ALA A 36 5.99 0.16 1.68
C ALA A 36 5.86 -0.21 0.20
N ARG A 37 6.72 0.32 -0.68
CA ARG A 37 6.71 0.02 -2.11
C ARG A 37 7.03 -1.45 -2.39
N THR A 38 8.03 -2.01 -1.72
CA THR A 38 8.36 -3.44 -1.83
C THR A 38 7.19 -4.30 -1.35
N HIS A 39 6.65 -4.02 -0.16
CA HIS A 39 5.57 -4.82 0.42
C HIS A 39 4.28 -4.76 -0.41
N THR A 40 3.92 -3.60 -0.93
CA THR A 40 2.68 -3.41 -1.72
C THR A 40 2.73 -4.10 -3.08
N THR A 41 3.91 -4.40 -3.61
CA THR A 41 4.06 -5.08 -4.92
C THR A 41 3.64 -6.55 -4.87
N HIS A 42 3.70 -7.21 -3.70
CA HIS A 42 3.34 -8.61 -3.56
C HIS A 42 1.84 -8.87 -3.74
N ASP A 43 1.00 -7.91 -3.33
CA ASP A 43 -0.45 -8.03 -3.30
C ASP A 43 -1.09 -6.98 -4.21
N PRO A 44 -1.35 -7.32 -5.49
CA PRO A 44 -1.88 -6.34 -6.43
C PRO A 44 -3.27 -5.89 -5.99
N ILE A 45 -3.39 -4.60 -5.68
CA ILE A 45 -4.63 -3.96 -5.23
C ILE A 45 -5.78 -4.18 -6.22
N ALA A 46 -5.48 -4.19 -7.53
CA ALA A 46 -6.46 -4.37 -8.59
C ALA A 46 -7.26 -5.68 -8.43
N TYR A 47 -6.62 -6.77 -8.01
CA TYR A 47 -7.33 -8.04 -7.78
C TYR A 47 -8.25 -7.97 -6.57
N LYS A 48 -7.81 -7.31 -5.49
CA LYS A 48 -8.66 -7.12 -4.30
C LYS A 48 -9.85 -6.21 -4.61
N ALA A 49 -9.64 -5.13 -5.36
CA ALA A 49 -10.70 -4.24 -5.82
C ALA A 49 -11.71 -4.95 -6.72
N LYS A 50 -11.23 -5.76 -7.67
CA LYS A 50 -12.08 -6.60 -8.53
C LYS A 50 -12.95 -7.54 -7.70
N ALA A 51 -12.35 -8.27 -6.76
CA ALA A 51 -13.07 -9.24 -5.93
C ALA A 51 -14.16 -8.56 -5.07
N VAL A 52 -13.86 -7.39 -4.51
CA VAL A 52 -14.85 -6.59 -3.77
C VAL A 52 -15.96 -6.12 -4.70
N GLY A 53 -15.64 -5.60 -5.88
CA GLY A 53 -16.63 -5.16 -6.87
C GLY A 53 -17.54 -6.29 -7.35
N ASP A 54 -16.97 -7.46 -7.63
CA ASP A 54 -17.70 -8.65 -8.07
C ASP A 54 -18.67 -9.15 -6.99
N PHE A 55 -18.26 -9.10 -5.72
CA PHE A 55 -19.16 -9.39 -4.60
C PHE A 55 -20.34 -8.40 -4.53
N TYR A 56 -20.08 -7.09 -4.64
CA TYR A 56 -21.14 -6.08 -4.57
C TYR A 56 -22.08 -6.07 -5.79
N LEU A 57 -21.56 -6.38 -6.97
CA LEU A 57 -22.34 -6.34 -8.22
C LEU A 57 -23.06 -7.66 -8.52
N ASN A 58 -22.42 -8.80 -8.24
CA ASN A 58 -22.88 -10.12 -8.67
C ASN A 58 -23.16 -11.08 -7.50
N GLY A 59 -22.83 -10.71 -6.27
CA GLY A 59 -22.95 -11.59 -5.09
C GLY A 59 -21.92 -12.72 -5.04
N THR A 60 -20.94 -12.73 -5.93
CA THR A 60 -19.90 -13.76 -6.01
C THR A 60 -18.92 -13.61 -4.84
N LEU A 61 -18.80 -14.64 -4.00
CA LEU A 61 -17.81 -14.65 -2.93
C LEU A 61 -16.38 -14.77 -3.50
N PRO A 62 -15.40 -14.06 -2.92
CA PRO A 62 -14.01 -14.18 -3.34
C PRO A 62 -13.49 -15.60 -3.11
N PRO A 63 -12.61 -16.12 -3.99
CA PRO A 63 -12.04 -17.45 -3.84
C PRO A 63 -11.25 -17.54 -2.53
N ILE A 64 -11.56 -18.55 -1.71
CA ILE A 64 -10.82 -18.84 -0.50
C ILE A 64 -9.53 -19.55 -0.93
N SER A 65 -8.38 -18.90 -0.77
CA SER A 65 -7.09 -19.57 -0.96
C SER A 65 -6.79 -20.41 0.29
N THR A 66 -7.49 -21.54 0.43
CA THR A 66 -7.09 -22.59 1.36
C THR A 66 -5.94 -23.34 0.71
N LYS A 67 -4.70 -22.89 0.95
CA LYS A 67 -3.56 -23.79 0.77
C LYS A 67 -3.62 -24.81 1.90
N ILE A 68 -4.02 -26.04 1.56
CA ILE A 68 -3.66 -27.24 2.32
C ILE A 68 -2.16 -27.45 2.16
#